data_AF-A0A845G4F5-F1
#
_entry.id   AF-A0A845G4F5-F1
#
_cell.length_a   1.000
_cell.length_b   1.000
_cell.length_c   1.000
_cell.angle_alpha   90.00
_cell.angle_beta   90.00
_cell.angle_gamma   90.00
#
_symmetry.space_group_name_H-M   'P 1'
#
loop_
_entity.id
_entity.type
_entity.pdbx_description
1 polymer ?
#
loop_
_entity_poly.entity_id
_entity_poly.type
_entity_poly.pdbx_seq_one_letter_code
_entity_poly.pdbx_strand_id
1 'polypeptide(L)'
;MDEDQTLAVLLLIEDGRLTAISHDWIALPKGGTRIDADALESEDGYGPFYWRGEPFTGVAYSFGPEGHCVDEQVYLEGMAEYPAQRAWYLSGAPRFAAEGGTYMAWFEDGRLQAKGDAITNVHALRLLLAGDGILKGIELRERELFDFDTVAALQLTPEFFLIGPAIDNALIEELLRHPFFRTTPRLWLVETGADARIFDILGACTGLKTLSLRKNPALRADLDAQILQRLRDVTVEFS
;
A
#
# COMPACT_ATOMS: atom_id res chain seq x y z
N MET A 1 -7.40 -33.21 -21.74
CA MET A 1 -5.93 -33.28 -21.65
C MET A 1 -5.63 -33.14 -20.18
N ASP A 2 -5.29 -34.25 -19.56
CA ASP A 2 -5.02 -34.35 -18.12
C ASP A 2 -3.51 -34.12 -17.94
N GLU A 3 -3.09 -32.90 -18.30
CA GLU A 3 -1.72 -32.47 -18.03
C GLU A 3 -1.61 -32.26 -16.52
N ASP A 4 -0.61 -32.88 -15.91
CA ASP A 4 -0.33 -32.78 -14.50
C ASP A 4 -0.10 -31.30 -14.16
N GLN A 5 -1.13 -30.60 -13.68
CA GLN A 5 -1.14 -29.18 -13.29
C GLN A 5 -0.17 -28.86 -12.14
N THR A 6 0.64 -29.84 -11.74
CA THR A 6 1.75 -29.74 -10.83
C THR A 6 2.90 -28.97 -11.48
N LEU A 7 3.33 -27.89 -10.84
CA LEU A 7 4.44 -27.07 -11.30
C LEU A 7 5.74 -27.58 -10.70
N ALA A 8 6.54 -28.29 -11.49
CA ALA A 8 7.87 -28.75 -11.08
C ALA A 8 8.95 -27.67 -11.20
N VAL A 9 8.73 -26.65 -12.05
CA VAL A 9 9.68 -25.59 -12.36
C VAL A 9 8.90 -24.30 -12.61
N LEU A 10 9.29 -23.21 -11.94
CA LEU A 10 8.84 -21.86 -12.26
C LEU A 10 9.93 -21.18 -13.10
N LEU A 11 9.52 -20.49 -14.16
CA LEU A 11 10.46 -19.86 -15.08
C LEU A 11 10.58 -18.37 -14.70
N LEU A 12 11.82 -17.90 -14.51
CA LEU A 12 12.13 -16.51 -14.30
C LEU A 12 11.90 -15.74 -15.60
N ILE A 13 11.20 -14.62 -15.50
CA ILE A 13 10.95 -13.72 -16.62
C ILE A 13 11.65 -12.39 -16.31
N GLU A 14 12.66 -12.07 -17.11
CA GLU A 14 13.39 -10.78 -17.06
C GLU A 14 13.18 -10.07 -18.40
N ASP A 15 12.78 -8.80 -18.36
CA ASP A 15 12.48 -7.98 -19.54
C ASP A 15 11.50 -8.64 -20.52
N GLY A 16 10.49 -9.35 -19.99
CA GLY A 16 9.49 -10.07 -20.79
C GLY A 16 10.05 -11.32 -21.51
N ARG A 17 11.25 -11.78 -21.16
CA ARG A 17 11.86 -13.00 -21.71
C ARG A 17 12.07 -14.04 -20.63
N LEU A 18 11.89 -15.29 -21.04
CA LEU A 18 12.20 -16.43 -20.20
C LEU A 18 13.72 -16.59 -20.07
N THR A 19 14.28 -16.31 -18.89
CA THR A 19 15.74 -16.24 -18.74
C THR A 19 16.32 -17.41 -17.94
N ALA A 20 15.59 -17.95 -16.96
CA ALA A 20 16.10 -19.05 -16.12
C ALA A 20 14.98 -19.82 -15.39
N ILE A 21 15.37 -20.79 -14.58
CA ILE A 21 14.53 -21.35 -13.51
C ILE A 21 14.57 -20.35 -12.34
N SER A 22 13.41 -19.94 -11.84
CA SER A 22 13.37 -19.11 -10.62
C SER A 22 13.84 -19.96 -9.44
N HIS A 23 14.75 -19.41 -8.62
CA HIS A 23 15.18 -20.01 -7.36
C HIS A 23 14.56 -19.32 -6.14
N ASP A 24 13.82 -18.24 -6.36
CA ASP A 24 13.17 -17.46 -5.33
C ASP A 24 11.73 -17.94 -5.15
N TRP A 25 11.52 -19.06 -4.46
CA TRP A 25 10.21 -19.63 -4.19
C TRP A 25 9.78 -19.34 -2.75
N ILE A 26 8.49 -19.12 -2.51
CA ILE A 26 7.97 -19.23 -1.13
C ILE A 26 8.21 -20.67 -0.66
N ALA A 27 8.66 -20.80 0.59
CA ALA A 27 8.87 -22.10 1.20
C ALA A 27 7.62 -22.97 1.07
N LEU A 28 7.80 -24.18 0.53
CA LEU A 28 6.70 -25.12 0.40
C LEU A 28 6.31 -25.66 1.79
N PRO A 29 5.02 -25.60 2.18
CA PRO A 29 4.56 -26.28 3.39
C PRO A 29 4.92 -27.76 3.36
N LYS A 30 5.12 -28.36 4.55
CA LYS A 30 5.52 -29.76 4.65
C LYS A 30 4.50 -30.67 3.97
N GLY A 31 4.94 -31.42 2.96
CA GLY A 31 4.09 -32.34 2.20
C GLY A 31 3.16 -31.65 1.20
N GLY A 32 3.29 -30.32 1.02
CA GLY A 32 2.52 -29.59 0.04
C GLY A 32 3.03 -29.80 -1.39
N THR A 33 2.28 -29.26 -2.35
CA THR A 33 2.68 -29.23 -3.78
C THR A 33 2.61 -27.81 -4.35
N ARG A 34 3.10 -27.62 -5.58
CA ARG A 34 2.93 -26.39 -6.36
C ARG A 34 2.01 -26.67 -7.53
N ILE A 35 0.98 -25.84 -7.72
CA ILE A 35 0.00 -26.01 -8.81
C ILE A 35 -0.39 -24.67 -9.40
N ASP A 36 -0.95 -24.70 -10.62
CA ASP A 36 -1.74 -23.59 -11.12
C ASP A 36 -2.97 -23.37 -10.22
N ALA A 37 -3.26 -22.12 -9.85
CA ALA A 37 -4.42 -21.76 -9.06
C ALA A 37 -5.75 -22.11 -9.77
N ASP A 38 -5.77 -22.13 -11.10
CA ASP A 38 -6.93 -22.55 -11.88
C ASP A 38 -7.25 -24.06 -11.71
N ALA A 39 -6.31 -24.84 -11.17
CA ALA A 39 -6.54 -26.24 -10.82
C ALA A 39 -7.20 -26.45 -9.45
N LEU A 40 -7.39 -25.38 -8.67
CA LEU A 40 -8.10 -25.44 -7.40
C LEU A 40 -9.61 -25.42 -7.59
N GLU A 41 -10.29 -26.23 -6.80
CA GLU A 41 -11.74 -26.32 -6.75
C GLU A 41 -12.26 -25.64 -5.49
N SER A 42 -13.33 -24.84 -5.59
CA SER A 42 -14.02 -24.24 -4.44
C SER A 42 -15.51 -24.09 -4.75
N GLU A 43 -16.38 -24.30 -3.76
CA GLU A 43 -17.83 -24.17 -3.95
C GLU A 43 -18.27 -22.72 -4.17
N ASP A 44 -17.63 -21.77 -3.47
CA ASP A 44 -18.02 -20.36 -3.46
C ASP A 44 -16.89 -19.40 -3.90
N GLY A 45 -15.68 -19.92 -4.14
CA GLY A 45 -14.50 -19.14 -4.52
C GLY A 45 -13.82 -18.40 -3.36
N TYR A 46 -14.30 -18.57 -2.12
CA TYR A 46 -13.71 -17.98 -0.91
C TYR A 46 -12.99 -19.02 -0.03
N GLY A 47 -13.11 -20.30 -0.40
CA GLY A 47 -12.48 -21.42 0.28
C GLY A 47 -13.45 -22.18 1.20
N PRO A 48 -13.09 -23.38 1.66
CA PRO A 48 -11.80 -24.05 1.42
C PRO A 48 -11.59 -24.42 -0.05
N PHE A 49 -10.33 -24.44 -0.45
CA PHE A 49 -9.89 -24.85 -1.78
C PHE A 49 -9.42 -26.30 -1.75
N TYR A 50 -9.78 -27.04 -2.78
CA TYR A 50 -9.52 -28.47 -2.92
C TYR A 50 -8.66 -28.73 -4.16
N TRP A 51 -7.86 -29.77 -4.12
CA TRP A 51 -7.15 -30.29 -5.28
C TRP A 51 -7.30 -31.81 -5.32
N ARG A 52 -7.87 -32.33 -6.42
CA ARG A 52 -8.18 -33.76 -6.58
C ARG A 52 -9.04 -34.33 -5.44
N GLY A 53 -10.00 -33.53 -4.96
CA GLY A 53 -10.97 -33.92 -3.93
C GLY A 53 -10.50 -33.78 -2.48
N GLU A 54 -9.25 -33.38 -2.23
CA GLU A 54 -8.70 -33.20 -0.88
C GLU A 54 -8.40 -31.72 -0.58
N PRO A 55 -8.53 -31.25 0.68
CA PRO A 55 -8.16 -29.89 1.05
C PRO A 55 -6.71 -29.57 0.67
N PHE A 56 -6.53 -28.49 -0.08
CA PHE A 56 -5.23 -28.19 -0.68
C PHE A 56 -4.22 -27.68 0.36
N THR A 57 -3.04 -28.28 0.38
CA THR A 57 -1.87 -27.77 1.11
C THR A 57 -0.71 -27.60 0.15
N GLY A 58 -0.14 -26.41 0.08
CA GLY A 58 0.87 -26.10 -0.93
C GLY A 58 0.93 -24.63 -1.29
N VAL A 59 1.34 -24.37 -2.53
CA VAL A 59 1.39 -23.03 -3.11
C VAL A 59 0.69 -23.05 -4.45
N ALA A 60 -0.24 -22.12 -4.64
CA ALA A 60 -0.95 -21.92 -5.90
C ALA A 60 -0.43 -20.67 -6.61
N TYR A 61 -0.29 -20.74 -7.93
CA TYR A 61 0.20 -19.66 -8.77
C TYR A 61 -0.89 -19.20 -9.72
N SER A 62 -1.14 -17.89 -9.78
CA SER A 62 -2.05 -17.33 -10.78
C SER A 62 -1.25 -16.77 -11.95
N PHE A 63 -1.69 -17.06 -13.18
CA PHE A 63 -1.06 -16.58 -14.40
C PHE A 63 -1.97 -15.57 -15.12
N GLY A 64 -1.37 -14.51 -15.65
CA GLY A 64 -2.04 -13.57 -16.54
C GLY A 64 -2.24 -14.14 -17.95
N PRO A 65 -2.96 -13.42 -18.83
CA PRO A 65 -3.29 -13.88 -20.19
C PRO A 65 -2.11 -14.27 -21.07
N GLU A 66 -0.94 -13.68 -20.82
CA GLU A 66 0.31 -13.95 -21.55
C GLU A 66 1.17 -15.05 -20.89
N GLY A 67 0.64 -15.72 -19.85
CA GLY A 67 1.33 -16.77 -19.11
C GLY A 67 2.31 -16.25 -18.05
N HIS A 68 2.32 -14.96 -17.77
CA HIS A 68 3.15 -14.37 -16.71
C HIS A 68 2.55 -14.70 -15.33
N CYS A 69 3.36 -15.20 -14.40
CA CYS A 69 2.95 -15.35 -13.01
C CYS A 69 2.69 -13.97 -12.39
N VAL A 70 1.48 -13.73 -11.89
CA VAL A 70 1.06 -12.45 -11.32
C VAL A 70 0.81 -12.53 -9.82
N ASP A 71 0.63 -13.74 -9.28
CA ASP A 71 0.34 -13.98 -7.88
C ASP A 71 0.81 -15.39 -7.46
N GLU A 72 1.30 -15.50 -6.23
CA GLU A 72 1.65 -16.75 -5.55
C GLU A 72 1.10 -16.69 -4.13
N GLN A 73 0.30 -17.69 -3.76
CA GLN A 73 -0.39 -17.76 -2.47
C GLN A 73 -0.16 -19.14 -1.82
N VAL A 74 0.21 -19.12 -0.54
CA VAL A 74 0.33 -20.34 0.28
C VAL A 74 -1.05 -20.77 0.79
N TYR A 75 -1.31 -22.07 0.79
CA TYR A 75 -2.50 -22.67 1.38
C TYR A 75 -2.12 -23.76 2.38
N LEU A 76 -2.88 -23.83 3.47
CA LEU A 76 -2.84 -24.90 4.46
C LEU A 76 -4.26 -25.42 4.69
N GLU A 77 -4.45 -26.73 4.48
CA GLU A 77 -5.75 -27.40 4.68
C GLU A 77 -6.93 -26.71 3.94
N GLY A 78 -6.66 -26.24 2.73
CA GLY A 78 -7.61 -25.55 1.85
C GLY A 78 -7.81 -24.07 2.14
N MET A 79 -7.19 -23.52 3.19
CA MET A 79 -7.30 -22.11 3.55
C MET A 79 -6.07 -21.34 3.09
N ALA A 80 -6.28 -20.16 2.49
CA ALA A 80 -5.18 -19.27 2.17
C ALA A 80 -4.49 -18.81 3.46
N GLU A 81 -3.19 -19.04 3.55
CA GLU A 81 -2.35 -18.62 4.66
C GLU A 81 -2.05 -17.12 4.52
N TYR A 82 -2.73 -16.31 5.31
CA TYR A 82 -2.39 -14.90 5.42
C TYR A 82 -1.28 -14.72 6.47
N PRO A 83 -0.16 -14.07 6.13
CA PRO A 83 0.01 -13.20 4.97
C PRO A 83 0.92 -13.77 3.87
N ALA A 84 1.17 -15.07 3.81
CA ALA A 84 2.20 -15.65 2.94
C ALA A 84 1.81 -15.58 1.44
N GLN A 85 2.12 -14.45 0.82
CA GLN A 85 1.73 -14.11 -0.56
C GLN A 85 2.79 -13.24 -1.24
N ARG A 86 2.97 -13.43 -2.54
CA ARG A 86 3.73 -12.52 -3.42
C ARG A 86 2.93 -12.23 -4.68
N ALA A 87 3.10 -11.03 -5.21
CA ALA A 87 2.50 -10.64 -6.47
C ALA A 87 3.43 -9.76 -7.29
N TRP A 88 3.25 -9.80 -8.61
CA TRP A 88 4.08 -9.09 -9.58
C TRP A 88 3.23 -8.29 -10.56
N TYR A 89 3.84 -7.27 -11.15
CA TYR A 89 3.34 -6.62 -12.35
C TYR A 89 3.58 -7.49 -13.58
N LEU A 90 2.92 -7.19 -14.71
CA LEU A 90 3.12 -7.93 -15.97
C LEU A 90 4.56 -7.81 -16.49
N SER A 91 5.28 -6.74 -16.14
CA SER A 91 6.71 -6.60 -16.41
C SER A 91 7.60 -7.58 -15.64
N GLY A 92 7.06 -8.24 -14.61
CA GLY A 92 7.82 -9.07 -13.67
C GLY A 92 8.33 -8.29 -12.45
N ALA A 93 8.15 -6.96 -12.40
CA ALA A 93 8.50 -6.17 -11.22
C ALA A 93 7.67 -6.60 -9.99
N PRO A 94 8.24 -6.63 -8.78
CA PRO A 94 7.49 -6.96 -7.57
C PRO A 94 6.43 -5.91 -7.29
N ARG A 95 5.21 -6.37 -7.02
CA ARG A 95 4.07 -5.51 -6.65
C ARG A 95 3.76 -5.60 -5.16
N PHE A 96 3.82 -6.80 -4.62
CA PHE A 96 3.50 -7.09 -3.23
C PHE A 96 4.30 -8.29 -2.74
N ALA A 97 4.72 -8.27 -1.49
CA ALA A 97 5.28 -9.43 -0.82
C ALA A 97 4.94 -9.36 0.66
N ALA A 98 4.57 -10.51 1.22
CA ALA A 98 4.31 -10.62 2.63
C ALA A 98 4.79 -11.97 3.17
N GLU A 99 5.64 -11.88 4.19
CA GLU A 99 6.29 -13.03 4.83
C GLU A 99 6.68 -12.63 6.27
N GLY A 100 6.59 -13.58 7.20
CA GLY A 100 7.04 -13.36 8.58
C GLY A 100 6.28 -12.25 9.31
N GLY A 101 5.03 -11.99 8.94
CA GLY A 101 4.17 -10.97 9.56
C GLY A 101 4.38 -9.55 9.03
N THR A 102 5.35 -9.30 8.15
CA THR A 102 5.52 -8.01 7.47
C THR A 102 5.04 -8.11 6.03
N TYR A 103 4.38 -7.05 5.54
CA TYR A 103 4.12 -6.90 4.11
C TYR A 103 4.76 -5.62 3.57
N MET A 104 5.07 -5.66 2.29
CA MET A 104 5.53 -4.53 1.49
C MET A 104 4.81 -4.51 0.14
N ALA A 105 4.59 -3.32 -0.38
CA ALA A 105 4.06 -3.10 -1.72
C ALA A 105 4.86 -2.02 -2.42
N TRP A 106 5.04 -2.17 -3.73
CA TRP A 106 5.86 -1.28 -4.55
C TRP A 106 5.11 -0.85 -5.79
N PHE A 107 5.50 0.30 -6.32
CA PHE A 107 5.24 0.65 -7.71
C PHE A 107 6.11 -0.21 -8.64
N GLU A 108 5.72 -0.26 -9.91
CA GLU A 108 6.43 -1.03 -10.95
C GLU A 108 7.88 -0.58 -11.15
N ASP A 109 8.20 0.68 -10.87
CA ASP A 109 9.56 1.22 -10.91
C ASP A 109 10.39 0.93 -9.64
N GLY A 110 9.86 0.14 -8.71
CA GLY A 110 10.52 -0.29 -7.48
C GLY A 110 10.39 0.67 -6.30
N ARG A 111 9.74 1.83 -6.47
CA ARG A 111 9.49 2.76 -5.35
C ARG A 111 8.50 2.17 -4.35
N LEU A 112 8.73 2.41 -3.06
CA LEU A 112 7.91 1.85 -1.99
C LEU A 112 6.53 2.54 -1.95
N GLN A 113 5.46 1.75 -2.03
CA GLN A 113 4.09 2.22 -1.94
C GLN A 113 3.51 2.01 -0.53
N ALA A 114 3.79 0.87 0.08
CA ALA A 114 3.32 0.56 1.43
C ALA A 114 4.24 -0.42 2.15
N LYS A 115 4.25 -0.33 3.48
CA LYS A 115 4.88 -1.29 4.39
C LYS A 115 4.08 -1.36 5.68
N GLY A 116 3.92 -2.55 6.24
CA GLY A 116 3.25 -2.71 7.51
C GLY A 116 3.29 -4.13 8.05
N ASP A 117 2.59 -4.32 9.16
CA ASP A 117 2.37 -5.63 9.76
C ASP A 117 1.11 -6.25 9.15
N ALA A 118 1.26 -7.42 8.56
CA ALA A 118 0.22 -8.07 7.78
C ALA A 118 -0.80 -8.83 8.66
N ILE A 119 -0.46 -9.08 9.93
CA ILE A 119 -1.34 -9.79 10.89
C ILE A 119 -2.30 -8.78 11.53
N THR A 120 -1.75 -7.65 11.97
CA THR A 120 -2.49 -6.57 12.64
C THR A 120 -3.06 -5.56 11.66
N ASN A 121 -2.62 -5.60 10.40
CA ASN A 121 -2.93 -4.63 9.35
C ASN A 121 -2.56 -3.19 9.75
N VAL A 122 -1.50 -3.04 10.56
CA VAL A 122 -0.98 -1.73 10.96
C VAL A 122 0.05 -1.27 9.93
N HIS A 123 -0.18 -0.12 9.33
CA HIS A 123 0.67 0.44 8.29
C HIS A 123 1.77 1.32 8.89
N ALA A 124 3.03 0.99 8.61
CA ALA A 124 4.17 1.87 8.89
C ALA A 124 4.25 3.02 7.88
N LEU A 125 3.99 2.69 6.61
CA LEU A 125 3.79 3.59 5.48
C LEU A 125 2.66 3.05 4.61
N ARG A 126 1.78 3.91 4.12
CA ARG A 126 0.87 3.59 3.03
C ARG A 126 0.55 4.84 2.20
N LEU A 127 0.84 4.77 0.91
CA LEU A 127 0.35 5.73 -0.07
C LEU A 127 -1.07 5.34 -0.47
N LEU A 128 -2.03 6.21 -0.15
CA LEU A 128 -3.45 5.99 -0.37
C LEU A 128 -3.78 6.34 -1.82
N LEU A 129 -3.81 5.35 -2.72
CA LEU A 129 -4.16 5.55 -4.12
C LEU A 129 -5.68 5.42 -4.34
N ALA A 130 -6.20 6.21 -5.25
CA ALA A 130 -7.51 6.03 -5.85
C ALA A 130 -7.52 4.86 -6.85
N GLY A 131 -8.71 4.43 -7.30
CA GLY A 131 -8.83 3.33 -8.28
C GLY A 131 -8.21 3.63 -9.64
N ASP A 132 -7.94 4.90 -9.95
CA ASP A 132 -7.24 5.38 -11.14
C ASP A 132 -5.72 5.60 -10.91
N GLY A 133 -5.21 5.24 -9.73
CA GLY A 133 -3.81 5.39 -9.36
C GLY A 133 -3.41 6.79 -8.86
N ILE A 134 -4.34 7.74 -8.77
CA ILE A 134 -4.04 9.09 -8.25
C ILE A 134 -3.85 9.04 -6.73
N LEU A 135 -2.81 9.69 -6.22
CA LEU A 135 -2.52 9.76 -4.79
C LEU A 135 -3.53 10.65 -4.07
N LYS A 136 -4.29 10.04 -3.17
CA LYS A 136 -5.26 10.70 -2.28
C LYS A 136 -4.67 11.09 -0.93
N GLY A 137 -3.62 10.42 -0.48
CA GLY A 137 -3.06 10.71 0.83
C GLY A 137 -1.91 9.83 1.22
N ILE A 138 -1.36 10.13 2.39
CA ILE A 138 -0.23 9.44 2.98
C ILE A 138 -0.65 9.05 4.41
N GLU A 139 -0.51 7.77 4.73
CA GLU A 139 -0.49 7.30 6.10
C GLU A 139 0.95 6.96 6.48
N LEU A 140 1.44 7.56 7.57
CA LEU A 140 2.83 7.45 8.00
C LEU A 140 2.94 7.33 9.52
N ARG A 141 3.62 6.27 9.97
CA ARG A 141 3.98 6.03 11.38
C ARG A 141 5.49 6.00 11.60
N GLU A 142 6.26 5.62 10.58
CA GLU A 142 7.73 5.56 10.58
C GLU A 142 8.27 6.61 9.59
N ARG A 143 8.92 7.65 10.11
CA ARG A 143 9.35 8.81 9.32
C ARG A 143 10.38 8.45 8.26
N GLU A 144 11.26 7.50 8.57
CA GLU A 144 12.35 7.01 7.75
C GLU A 144 11.90 6.30 6.46
N LEU A 145 10.64 5.87 6.40
CA LEU A 145 10.06 5.25 5.20
C LEU A 145 9.57 6.28 4.18
N PHE A 146 9.44 7.54 4.59
CA PHE A 146 8.96 8.58 3.70
C PHE A 146 10.02 8.94 2.66
N ASP A 147 9.64 8.78 1.40
CA ASP A 147 10.43 9.24 0.26
C ASP A 147 9.65 10.34 -0.49
N PHE A 148 10.20 11.56 -0.45
CA PHE A 148 9.61 12.71 -1.10
C PHE A 148 9.58 12.55 -2.62
N ASP A 149 10.62 11.95 -3.22
CA ASP A 149 10.72 11.79 -4.67
C ASP A 149 9.66 10.82 -5.18
N THR A 150 9.33 9.80 -4.38
CA THR A 150 8.19 8.92 -4.64
C THR A 150 6.88 9.69 -4.73
N VAL A 151 6.58 10.52 -3.73
CA VAL A 151 5.34 11.31 -3.69
C VAL A 151 5.30 12.36 -4.80
N ALA A 152 6.42 13.03 -5.07
CA ALA A 152 6.50 14.12 -6.05
C ALA A 152 6.27 13.64 -7.50
N ALA A 153 6.58 12.38 -7.82
CA ALA A 153 6.34 11.85 -9.16
C ALA A 153 4.90 11.36 -9.40
N LEU A 154 4.04 11.37 -8.39
CA LEU A 154 2.64 10.94 -8.50
C LEU A 154 1.73 12.11 -8.83
N GLN A 155 0.60 11.82 -9.47
CA GLN A 155 -0.52 12.76 -9.53
C GLN A 155 -1.25 12.76 -8.19
N LEU A 156 -1.72 13.93 -7.76
CA LEU A 156 -2.33 14.12 -6.45
C LEU A 156 -3.77 14.64 -6.60
N THR A 157 -4.67 14.22 -5.71
CA THR A 157 -6.05 14.73 -5.70
C THR A 157 -6.18 16.08 -4.98
N PRO A 158 -7.11 16.95 -5.40
CA PRO A 158 -7.34 18.24 -4.73
C PRO A 158 -7.76 18.12 -3.25
N GLU A 159 -8.34 16.99 -2.88
CA GLU A 159 -8.59 16.62 -1.50
C GLU A 159 -7.54 15.62 -1.05
N PHE A 160 -6.72 15.99 -0.07
CA PHE A 160 -5.54 15.22 0.32
C PHE A 160 -5.55 14.87 1.80
N PHE A 161 -5.17 13.63 2.13
CA PHE A 161 -5.12 13.12 3.50
C PHE A 161 -3.68 12.97 3.99
N LEU A 162 -3.39 13.47 5.18
CA LEU A 162 -2.16 13.20 5.92
C LEU A 162 -2.54 12.55 7.25
N ILE A 163 -2.11 11.30 7.43
CA ILE A 163 -2.57 10.43 8.50
C ILE A 163 -1.37 9.90 9.28
N GLY A 164 -1.44 9.97 10.61
CA GLY A 164 -0.52 9.28 11.50
C GLY A 164 0.56 10.15 12.14
N PRO A 165 1.16 9.65 13.22
CA PRO A 165 1.98 10.46 14.15
C PRO A 165 3.31 10.93 13.56
N ALA A 166 3.82 10.27 12.51
CA ALA A 166 5.03 10.73 11.83
C ALA A 166 4.79 11.88 10.84
N ILE A 167 3.52 12.27 10.63
CA ILE A 167 3.16 13.53 9.98
C ILE A 167 3.34 14.66 10.99
N ASP A 168 4.55 15.23 11.04
CA ASP A 168 4.88 16.39 11.87
C ASP A 168 4.98 17.69 11.05
N ASN A 169 5.27 18.79 11.73
CA ASN A 169 5.43 20.10 11.07
C ASN A 169 6.54 20.11 10.03
N ALA A 170 7.66 19.42 10.29
CA ALA A 170 8.82 19.44 9.41
C ALA A 170 8.53 18.68 8.11
N LEU A 171 7.83 17.55 8.20
CA LEU A 171 7.35 16.83 7.03
C LEU A 171 6.34 17.65 6.24
N ILE A 172 5.39 18.32 6.89
CA ILE A 172 4.43 19.15 6.16
C ILE A 172 5.14 20.31 5.46
N GLU A 173 6.11 20.97 6.10
CA GLU A 173 6.92 22.01 5.48
C GLU A 173 7.71 21.48 4.26
N GLU A 174 8.24 20.26 4.35
CA GLU A 174 8.88 19.56 3.23
C GLU A 174 7.89 19.29 2.08
N LEU A 175 6.69 18.77 2.37
CA LEU A 175 5.61 18.58 1.39
C LEU A 175 5.27 19.89 0.68
N LEU A 176 5.16 20.98 1.42
CA LEU A 176 4.87 22.31 0.87
C LEU A 176 6.00 22.88 -0.01
N ARG A 177 7.16 22.24 -0.13
CA ARG A 177 8.13 22.60 -1.18
C ARG A 177 7.65 22.18 -2.56
N HIS A 178 6.80 21.16 -2.65
CA HIS A 178 6.17 20.77 -3.90
C HIS A 178 5.06 21.77 -4.28
N PRO A 179 5.02 22.27 -5.53
CA PRO A 179 4.01 23.24 -5.96
C PRO A 179 2.56 22.75 -5.75
N PHE A 180 2.31 21.45 -5.96
CA PHE A 180 0.97 20.89 -5.76
C PHE A 180 0.45 21.12 -4.35
N PHE A 181 1.25 20.78 -3.33
CA PHE A 181 0.81 20.85 -1.93
C PHE A 181 0.49 22.28 -1.48
N ARG A 182 1.16 23.29 -2.06
CA ARG A 182 0.83 24.71 -1.83
C ARG A 182 -0.54 25.10 -2.39
N THR A 183 -1.01 24.37 -3.40
CA THR A 183 -2.26 24.63 -4.11
C THR A 183 -3.40 23.71 -3.71
N THR A 184 -3.16 22.73 -2.83
CA THR A 184 -4.17 21.76 -2.38
C THR A 184 -5.35 22.47 -1.72
N PRO A 185 -6.57 22.42 -2.30
CA PRO A 185 -7.72 23.14 -1.74
C PRO A 185 -8.28 22.52 -0.47
N ARG A 186 -8.17 21.21 -0.26
CA ARG A 186 -8.72 20.54 0.92
C ARG A 186 -7.68 19.62 1.54
N LEU A 187 -7.31 19.88 2.78
CA LEU A 187 -6.33 19.10 3.52
C LEU A 187 -6.96 18.49 4.77
N TRP A 188 -6.79 17.19 4.93
CA TRP A 188 -7.20 16.44 6.10
C TRP A 188 -5.98 16.06 6.91
N LEU A 189 -5.92 16.52 8.16
CA LEU A 189 -4.95 16.05 9.15
C LEU A 189 -5.66 15.09 10.10
N VAL A 190 -5.16 13.85 10.17
CA VAL A 190 -5.77 12.78 10.98
C VAL A 190 -4.71 12.15 11.89
N GLU A 191 -4.89 12.26 13.21
CA GLU A 191 -3.95 11.67 14.20
C GLU A 191 -2.47 12.03 13.93
N THR A 192 -2.20 13.29 13.58
CA THR A 192 -0.87 13.76 13.20
C THR A 192 -0.01 14.12 14.41
N GLY A 193 1.32 14.11 14.23
CA GLY A 193 2.30 14.59 15.22
C GLY A 193 2.54 16.10 15.18
N ALA A 194 1.78 16.84 14.36
CA ALA A 194 1.88 18.28 14.21
C ALA A 194 1.47 19.03 15.50
N ASP A 195 2.14 20.16 15.75
CA ASP A 195 1.84 21.09 16.85
C ASP A 195 1.27 22.42 16.30
N ALA A 196 0.93 23.37 17.17
CA ALA A 196 0.32 24.65 16.78
C ALA A 196 1.08 25.45 15.71
N ARG A 197 2.41 25.27 15.54
CA ARG A 197 3.17 25.94 14.48
C ARG A 197 2.72 25.51 13.09
N ILE A 198 1.97 24.41 12.97
CA ILE A 198 1.43 23.96 11.69
C ILE A 198 0.54 25.02 11.03
N PHE A 199 -0.14 25.86 11.80
CA PHE A 199 -1.01 26.88 11.23
C PHE A 199 -0.23 28.01 10.56
N ASP A 200 1.00 28.29 11.02
CA ASP A 200 1.90 29.24 10.35
C ASP A 200 2.42 28.67 9.03
N ILE A 201 2.77 27.37 9.06
CA ILE A 201 3.21 26.62 7.89
C ILE A 201 2.10 26.57 6.83
N LEU A 202 0.87 26.24 7.24
CA LEU A 202 -0.30 26.18 6.36
C LEU A 202 -0.78 27.56 5.90
N GLY A 203 -0.45 28.63 6.62
CA GLY A 203 -0.67 30.01 6.17
C GLY A 203 0.06 30.35 4.86
N ALA A 204 1.11 29.60 4.51
CA ALA A 204 1.80 29.72 3.22
C ALA A 204 1.12 28.97 2.07
N CYS A 205 0.09 28.16 2.34
CA CYS A 205 -0.67 27.42 1.33
C CYS A 205 -1.67 28.33 0.63
N THR A 206 -1.27 28.93 -0.49
CA THR A 206 -2.10 29.88 -1.25
C THR A 206 -3.39 29.27 -1.82
N GLY A 207 -3.46 27.94 -1.98
CA GLY A 207 -4.65 27.27 -2.50
C GLY A 207 -5.59 26.70 -1.46
N LEU A 208 -5.20 26.65 -0.18
CA LEU A 208 -5.97 25.97 0.87
C LEU A 208 -7.28 26.69 1.15
N LYS A 209 -8.40 25.93 1.12
CA LYS A 209 -9.76 26.43 1.39
C LYS A 209 -10.43 25.71 2.55
N THR A 210 -10.10 24.43 2.76
CA THR A 210 -10.64 23.63 3.85
C THR A 210 -9.51 22.89 4.55
N LEU A 211 -9.45 23.02 5.88
CA LEU A 211 -8.56 22.27 6.75
C LEU A 211 -9.40 21.46 7.74
N SER A 212 -9.38 20.14 7.63
CA SER A 212 -10.14 19.26 8.51
C SER A 212 -9.20 18.59 9.52
N LEU A 213 -9.47 18.80 10.81
CA LEU A 213 -8.66 18.30 11.92
C LEU A 213 -9.37 17.16 12.65
N ARG A 214 -9.02 15.93 12.32
CA ARG A 214 -9.61 14.72 12.91
C ARG A 214 -8.68 14.09 13.92
N LYS A 215 -9.19 13.85 15.14
CA LYS A 215 -8.41 13.21 16.22
C LYS A 215 -7.03 13.84 16.48
N ASN A 216 -6.95 15.17 16.39
CA ASN A 216 -5.77 15.97 16.71
C ASN A 216 -6.04 16.82 17.97
N PRO A 217 -6.04 16.24 19.19
CA PRO A 217 -6.43 16.97 20.40
C PRO A 217 -5.51 18.14 20.74
N ALA A 218 -4.19 18.03 20.47
CA ALA A 218 -3.23 19.10 20.69
C ALA A 218 -3.57 20.34 19.84
N LEU A 219 -3.75 20.15 18.52
CA LEU A 219 -4.12 21.23 17.61
C LEU A 219 -5.46 21.89 17.95
N ARG A 220 -6.40 21.12 18.53
CA ARG A 220 -7.70 21.67 18.98
C ARG A 220 -7.54 22.57 20.20
N ALA A 221 -6.70 22.19 21.15
CA ALA A 221 -6.49 22.97 22.37
C ALA A 221 -5.79 24.30 22.08
N ASP A 222 -4.90 24.31 21.09
CA ASP A 222 -4.10 25.48 20.75
C ASP A 222 -4.80 26.43 19.78
N LEU A 223 -5.94 26.04 19.19
CA LEU A 223 -6.64 26.90 18.22
C LEU A 223 -7.31 28.10 18.92
N ASP A 224 -6.72 29.28 18.74
CA ASP A 224 -7.25 30.54 19.25
C ASP A 224 -7.68 31.50 18.13
N ALA A 225 -8.22 32.65 18.54
CA ALA A 225 -8.66 33.69 17.62
C ALA A 225 -7.53 34.28 16.75
N GLN A 226 -6.28 34.28 17.23
CA GLN A 226 -5.14 34.77 16.46
C GLN A 226 -4.75 33.78 15.36
N ILE A 227 -4.80 32.49 15.65
CA ILE A 227 -4.53 31.43 14.67
C ILE A 227 -5.61 31.41 13.59
N LEU A 228 -6.89 31.50 13.96
CA LEU A 228 -7.99 31.64 13.01
C LEU A 228 -7.82 32.86 12.10
N GLN A 229 -7.25 33.95 12.63
CA GLN A 229 -6.94 35.14 11.82
C GLN A 229 -5.79 34.93 10.82
N ARG A 230 -4.91 33.95 11.01
CA ARG A 230 -3.85 33.61 10.03
C ARG A 230 -4.41 32.75 8.90
N LEU A 231 -5.49 32.04 9.18
CA LEU A 231 -6.23 31.18 8.25
C LEU A 231 -7.49 31.85 7.67
N ARG A 232 -7.52 33.19 7.53
CA ARG A 232 -8.74 33.99 7.27
C ARG A 232 -9.66 33.51 6.15
N ASP A 233 -9.14 32.83 5.13
CA ASP A 233 -9.89 32.30 3.99
C ASP A 233 -10.05 30.77 3.99
N VAL A 234 -9.64 30.11 5.08
CA VAL A 234 -9.69 28.66 5.25
C VAL A 234 -10.79 28.30 6.25
N THR A 235 -11.71 27.43 5.82
CA THR A 235 -12.69 26.82 6.71
C THR A 235 -12.02 25.69 7.50
N VAL A 236 -11.99 25.82 8.83
CA VAL A 236 -11.44 24.79 9.72
C VAL A 236 -12.57 23.90 10.24
N GLU A 237 -12.49 22.60 9.98
CA GLU A 237 -13.49 21.60 10.37
C GLU A 237 -12.93 20.67 11.45
N PHE A 238 -13.80 20.23 12.37
CA PHE A 238 -13.46 19.26 13.40
C PHE A 238 -14.38 18.05 13.31
N SER A 239 -13.79 16.85 13.31
CA SER A 239 -14.51 15.56 13.29
C SER A 239 -13.93 14.56 14.28
#